data_AF-A0A6P0ND98-F1
#
_entry.id   AF-A0A6P0ND98-F1
#
_cell.length_a   1.000
_cell.length_b   1.000
_cell.length_c   1.000
_cell.angle_alpha   90.00
_cell.angle_beta   90.00
_cell.angle_gamma   90.00
#
_symmetry.space_group_name_H-M   'P 1'
#
loop_
_entity.id
_entity.type
_entity.pdbx_description
1 polymer ?
#
loop_
_entity_poly.entity_id
_entity_poly.type
_entity_poly.pdbx_seq_one_letter_code
_entity_poly.pdbx_strand_id
1 'polypeptide(L)'
;AINKPKVNVRTQALKSDDPQGTPPAMVLLPEAMRRLQEMTAMMQQQSVQFPEEHILVVNTTHPLIQNLVNLSQSSIIQSGGQSPSAELATMICQHVYDLALMAQKGFDAEGMKAFVERSNKVMTRLTQ
;
A
#
# COMPACT_ATOMS: atom_id res chain seq x y z
N ALA A 1 8.72 6.32 -3.12
CA ALA A 1 8.48 4.87 -3.21
C ALA A 1 7.20 4.51 -3.99
N ILE A 2 6.00 4.95 -3.56
CA ILE A 2 4.73 4.56 -4.23
C ILE A 2 4.34 5.40 -5.46
N ASN A 3 4.97 6.55 -5.67
CA ASN A 3 4.88 7.39 -6.88
C ASN A 3 3.43 7.73 -7.34
N LYS A 4 2.54 7.99 -6.38
CA LYS A 4 1.15 8.39 -6.61
C LYS A 4 0.91 9.79 -6.03
N PRO A 5 0.79 10.85 -6.85
CA PRO A 5 0.68 12.23 -6.36
C PRO A 5 -0.65 12.54 -5.67
N LYS A 6 -1.70 11.77 -5.96
CA LYS A 6 -3.04 11.91 -5.37
C LYS A 6 -3.22 11.15 -4.05
N VAL A 7 -2.16 10.52 -3.53
CA VAL A 7 -2.22 9.74 -2.29
C VAL A 7 -1.61 10.54 -1.16
N ASN A 8 -2.40 10.85 -0.14
CA ASN A 8 -1.92 11.53 1.05
C ASN A 8 -1.41 10.50 2.06
N VAL A 9 -0.10 10.47 2.32
CA VAL A 9 0.51 9.50 3.24
C VAL A 9 0.55 10.05 4.66
N ARG A 10 -0.03 9.32 5.60
CA ARG A 10 0.00 9.62 7.04
C ARG A 10 0.58 8.43 7.79
N THR A 11 1.35 8.69 8.83
CA THR A 11 1.85 7.65 9.74
C THR A 11 1.01 7.65 11.01
N GLN A 12 0.66 6.46 11.50
CA GLN A 12 -0.04 6.31 12.77
C GLN A 12 0.46 5.07 13.50
N ALA A 13 0.66 5.19 14.80
CA ALA A 13 0.93 4.04 15.65
C ALA A 13 -0.40 3.39 16.01
N LEU A 14 -0.78 2.31 15.32
CA LEU A 14 -1.96 1.53 15.67
C LEU A 14 -1.56 0.52 16.75
N LYS A 15 -2.15 0.64 17.94
CA LYS A 15 -2.00 -0.37 19.00
C LYS A 15 -2.99 -1.49 18.71
N SER A 16 -2.48 -2.70 18.53
CA SER A 16 -3.28 -3.90 18.33
C SER A 16 -2.69 -5.05 19.13
N ASP A 17 -3.56 -5.85 19.75
CA ASP A 17 -3.17 -7.03 20.51
C ASP A 17 -2.77 -8.22 19.60
N ASP A 18 -3.10 -8.13 18.30
CA ASP A 18 -2.63 -9.03 17.25
C ASP A 18 -1.87 -8.26 16.16
N PRO A 19 -0.53 -8.20 16.24
CA PRO A 19 0.31 -7.54 15.25
C PRO A 19 0.30 -8.21 13.87
N GLN A 20 -0.04 -9.50 13.79
CA GLN A 20 -0.06 -10.27 12.52
C GLN A 20 -1.41 -10.15 11.81
N GLY A 21 -2.50 -10.02 12.56
CA GLY A 21 -3.84 -9.74 12.04
C GLY A 21 -4.08 -8.26 11.71
N THR A 22 -3.21 -7.36 12.16
CA THR A 22 -3.34 -5.91 11.88
C THR A 22 -2.65 -5.55 10.57
N PRO A 23 -3.33 -4.87 9.64
CA PRO A 23 -2.71 -4.53 8.36
C PRO A 23 -1.54 -3.54 8.54
N PRO A 24 -0.46 -3.69 7.75
CA PRO A 24 0.71 -2.79 7.79
C PRO A 24 0.39 -1.38 7.30
N ALA A 25 -0.64 -1.22 6.47
CA ALA A 25 -1.17 0.05 6.03
C ALA A 25 -2.67 -0.07 5.74
N MET A 26 -3.39 1.05 5.85
CA MET A 26 -4.83 1.13 5.60
C MET A 26 -5.12 2.31 4.69
N VAL A 27 -6.08 2.15 3.79
CA VAL A 27 -6.58 3.27 3.00
C VAL A 27 -7.85 3.83 3.65
N LEU A 28 -7.80 5.11 4.01
CA LEU A 28 -8.95 5.87 4.47
C LEU A 28 -9.52 6.68 3.31
N LEU A 29 -10.81 6.50 3.09
CA LEU A 29 -11.59 7.30 2.17
C LEU A 29 -12.38 8.34 2.97
N PRO A 30 -12.50 9.60 2.49
CA PRO A 30 -13.47 10.53 3.05
C PRO A 30 -14.88 9.93 2.96
N GLU A 31 -15.55 9.79 4.10
CA GLU A 31 -16.85 9.09 4.21
C GLU A 31 -17.94 9.72 3.32
N ALA A 32 -17.94 11.05 3.22
CA ALA A 32 -18.83 11.79 2.33
C ALA A 32 -18.62 11.43 0.85
N MET A 33 -17.37 11.29 0.40
CA MET A 33 -17.06 10.87 -0.98
C MET A 33 -17.48 9.43 -1.22
N ARG A 34 -17.23 8.54 -0.27
CA ARG A 34 -17.65 7.14 -0.35
C ARG A 34 -19.17 7.02 -0.51
N ARG A 35 -19.96 7.68 0.35
CA ARG A 35 -21.43 7.67 0.24
C ARG A 35 -21.91 8.26 -1.07
N LEU A 36 -21.30 9.37 -1.51
CA LEU A 36 -21.66 10.00 -2.77
C LEU A 36 -21.42 9.04 -3.94
N GLN A 37 -20.27 8.37 -3.99
CA GLN A 37 -19.97 7.37 -5.02
C GLN A 37 -20.94 6.19 -5.00
N GLU A 38 -21.28 5.68 -3.81
CA GLU A 38 -22.28 4.61 -3.65
C GLU A 38 -23.65 5.04 -4.20
N MET A 39 -24.11 6.26 -3.90
CA MET A 39 -25.35 6.81 -4.45
C MET A 39 -25.29 7.00 -5.97
N THR A 40 -24.18 7.53 -6.48
CA THR A 40 -24.01 7.83 -7.91
C THR A 40 -23.97 6.55 -8.75
N ALA A 41 -23.27 5.53 -8.25
CA ALA A 41 -23.20 4.21 -8.85
C ALA A 41 -24.58 3.54 -8.92
N MET A 42 -25.38 3.65 -7.85
CA MET A 42 -26.74 3.13 -7.84
C MET A 42 -27.65 3.84 -8.85
N MET A 43 -27.52 5.17 -8.97
CA MET A 43 -28.31 5.95 -9.95
C MET A 43 -27.91 5.66 -11.40
N GLN A 44 -26.61 5.45 -11.66
CA GLN A 44 -26.10 5.20 -13.01
C GLN A 44 -26.07 3.70 -13.39
N GLN A 45 -26.48 2.80 -12.50
CA GLN A 45 -26.31 1.34 -12.65
C GLN A 45 -24.86 0.93 -12.99
N GLN A 46 -23.89 1.68 -12.47
CA GLN A 46 -22.47 1.42 -12.69
C GLN A 46 -21.84 0.81 -11.43
N SER A 47 -20.69 0.16 -11.61
CA SER A 47 -19.90 -0.30 -10.47
C SER A 47 -19.31 0.90 -9.72
N VAL A 48 -19.27 0.78 -8.39
CA VAL A 48 -18.57 1.76 -7.54
C VAL A 48 -17.08 1.68 -7.87
N GLN A 49 -16.53 2.74 -8.44
CA GLN A 49 -15.09 2.86 -8.68
C GLN A 49 -14.40 3.40 -7.43
N PHE A 50 -13.20 2.90 -7.16
CA PHE A 50 -12.39 3.39 -6.06
C PHE A 50 -11.85 4.80 -6.38
N PRO A 51 -11.94 5.77 -5.46
CA PRO A 51 -11.44 7.11 -5.73
C PRO A 51 -9.92 7.15 -5.86
N GLU A 52 -9.45 7.93 -6.84
CA GLU A 52 -8.01 8.14 -7.06
C GLU A 52 -7.34 8.87 -5.89
N GLU A 53 -8.08 9.77 -5.24
CA GLU A 53 -7.62 10.51 -4.06
C GLU A 53 -8.04 9.79 -2.78
N HIS A 54 -7.05 9.45 -1.96
CA HIS A 54 -7.28 8.79 -0.68
C HIS A 54 -6.09 9.00 0.26
N ILE A 55 -6.33 8.70 1.53
CA ILE A 55 -5.32 8.80 2.57
C ILE A 55 -4.77 7.40 2.84
N LEU A 56 -3.46 7.20 2.67
CA LEU A 56 -2.77 5.99 3.08
C LEU A 56 -2.23 6.19 4.50
N VAL A 57 -2.80 5.46 5.45
CA VAL A 57 -2.30 5.40 6.83
C VAL A 57 -1.32 4.24 6.95
N VAL A 58 -0.06 4.53 7.24
CA VAL A 58 0.99 3.54 7.45
C VAL A 58 1.10 3.24 8.95
N ASN A 59 0.99 1.97 9.31
CA ASN A 59 1.07 1.53 10.69
C ASN A 59 2.55 1.41 11.14
N THR A 60 3.03 2.38 11.89
CA THR A 60 4.43 2.41 12.34
C THR A 60 4.77 1.36 13.39
N THR A 61 3.77 0.75 14.05
CA THR A 61 4.00 -0.33 15.01
C THR A 61 4.19 -1.69 14.33
N HIS A 62 3.74 -1.84 13.08
CA HIS A 62 3.75 -3.13 12.40
C HIS A 62 5.19 -3.60 12.09
N PRO A 63 5.56 -4.86 12.41
CA PRO A 63 6.92 -5.37 12.22
C PRO A 63 7.45 -5.21 10.78
N LEU A 64 6.60 -5.42 9.77
CA LEU A 64 6.95 -5.22 8.36
C LEU A 64 7.41 -3.78 8.05
N ILE A 65 6.75 -2.78 8.63
CA ILE A 65 7.10 -1.37 8.41
C ILE A 65 8.40 -1.02 9.12
N GLN A 66 8.61 -1.54 10.34
CA GLN A 66 9.88 -1.36 11.06
C GLN A 66 11.06 -1.99 10.29
N ASN A 67 10.88 -3.22 9.80
CA ASN A 67 11.88 -3.91 8.98
C ASN A 67 12.18 -3.15 7.68
N LEU A 68 11.15 -2.56 7.06
CA LEU A 68 11.31 -1.74 5.86
C LEU A 68 12.12 -0.47 6.12
N VAL A 69 11.91 0.20 7.25
CA VAL A 69 12.72 1.35 7.67
C VAL A 69 14.19 0.93 7.82
N ASN A 70 14.46 -0.18 8.51
CA ASN A 70 15.83 -0.69 8.67
C ASN A 70 16.49 -1.06 7.33
N LEU A 71 15.75 -1.73 6.44
CA LEU A 71 16.22 -2.07 5.09
C LEU A 71 16.56 -0.82 4.26
N SER A 72 15.75 0.23 4.38
CA SER A 72 16.00 1.50 3.69
C SER A 72 17.24 2.21 4.23
N GLN A 73 17.47 2.21 5.55
CA GLN A 73 18.64 2.84 6.17
C GLN A 73 19.95 2.13 5.77
N SER A 74 19.95 0.80 5.69
CA SER A 74 21.11 0.02 5.24
C SER A 74 21.52 0.27 3.79
N SER A 75 20.61 0.82 2.97
CA SER A 75 20.87 1.13 1.55
C SER A 75 21.61 2.46 1.32
N ILE A 76 21.72 3.31 2.35
CA ILE A 76 22.31 4.66 2.22
C ILE A 76 23.85 4.61 2.06
N ILE A 77 24.49 3.47 2.33
CA ILE A 77 25.96 3.35 2.39
C ILE A 77 26.62 3.16 0.99
N GLN A 78 25.86 2.93 -0.09
CA GLN A 78 26.45 2.71 -1.42
C GLN A 78 26.45 3.99 -2.26
N SER A 79 27.61 4.64 -2.31
CA SER A 79 27.91 5.78 -3.18
C SER A 79 27.84 5.37 -4.67
N GLY A 80 26.75 5.71 -5.36
CA GLY A 80 26.75 5.82 -6.84
C GLY A 80 25.66 5.08 -7.62
N GLY A 81 24.70 4.39 -6.99
CA GLY A 81 23.60 3.72 -7.69
C GLY A 81 22.46 3.31 -6.75
N GLN A 82 21.30 2.91 -7.30
CA GLN A 82 20.25 2.28 -6.48
C GLN A 82 20.79 0.95 -5.93
N SER A 83 20.96 0.86 -4.62
CA SER A 83 21.30 -0.41 -3.98
C SER A 83 20.20 -1.45 -4.21
N PRO A 84 20.53 -2.74 -4.34
CA PRO A 84 19.55 -3.83 -4.42
C PRO A 84 18.54 -3.80 -3.25
N SER A 85 18.98 -3.34 -2.07
CA SER A 85 18.14 -3.15 -0.89
C SER A 85 17.14 -2.00 -1.04
N ALA A 86 17.49 -0.93 -1.78
CA ALA A 86 16.61 0.20 -2.05
C ALA A 86 15.52 -0.16 -3.08
N GLU A 87 15.87 -0.96 -4.11
CA GLU A 87 14.90 -1.55 -5.03
C GLU A 87 13.91 -2.45 -4.28
N LEU A 88 14.41 -3.34 -3.43
CA LEU A 88 13.59 -4.23 -2.61
C LEU A 88 12.67 -3.45 -1.67
N ALA A 89 13.18 -2.43 -0.98
CA ALA A 89 12.38 -1.55 -0.14
C ALA A 89 11.25 -0.87 -0.95
N THR A 90 11.52 -0.45 -2.19
CA THR A 90 10.51 0.15 -3.07
C THR A 90 9.43 -0.87 -3.46
N MET A 91 9.81 -2.10 -3.81
CA MET A 91 8.87 -3.16 -4.13
C MET A 91 7.98 -3.53 -2.94
N ILE A 92 8.55 -3.62 -1.73
CA ILE A 92 7.78 -3.90 -0.51
C ILE A 92 6.82 -2.74 -0.21
N CYS A 93 7.24 -1.47 -0.38
CA CYS A 93 6.33 -0.31 -0.23
C CYS A 93 5.11 -0.41 -1.16
N GLN A 94 5.32 -0.79 -2.42
CA GLN A 94 4.24 -0.96 -3.38
C GLN A 94 3.31 -2.12 -2.99
N HIS A 95 3.88 -3.23 -2.55
CA HIS A 95 3.10 -4.37 -2.08
C HIS A 95 2.25 -4.04 -0.85
N VAL A 96 2.81 -3.32 0.13
CA VAL A 96 2.05 -2.84 1.31
C VAL A 96 0.90 -1.92 0.90
N TYR A 97 1.13 -1.04 -0.07
CA TYR A 97 0.10 -0.16 -0.60
C TYR A 97 -1.01 -0.94 -1.32
N ASP A 98 -0.65 -1.94 -2.12
CA ASP A 98 -1.62 -2.82 -2.77
C ASP A 98 -2.46 -3.59 -1.75
N LEU A 99 -1.86 -4.12 -0.68
CA LEU A 99 -2.60 -4.78 0.39
C LEU A 99 -3.61 -3.82 1.06
N ALA A 100 -3.21 -2.57 1.27
CA ALA A 100 -4.10 -1.55 1.84
C ALA A 100 -5.28 -1.22 0.91
N LEU A 101 -5.06 -1.19 -0.41
CA LEU A 101 -6.14 -1.04 -1.40
C LEU A 101 -7.05 -2.27 -1.45
N MET A 102 -6.49 -3.48 -1.34
CA MET A 102 -7.26 -4.72 -1.35
C MET A 102 -8.25 -4.79 -0.20
N ALA A 103 -7.81 -4.42 1.01
CA ALA A 103 -8.66 -4.38 2.20
C ALA A 103 -9.89 -3.47 2.00
N GLN A 104 -9.76 -2.43 1.18
CA GLN A 104 -10.81 -1.47 0.90
C GLN A 104 -11.59 -1.76 -0.39
N LYS A 105 -11.42 -2.95 -0.99
CA LYS A 105 -11.99 -3.36 -2.29
C LYS A 105 -11.63 -2.40 -3.44
N GLY A 106 -10.46 -1.78 -3.38
CA GLY A 106 -10.04 -0.73 -4.31
C GLY A 106 -9.46 -1.21 -5.65
N PHE A 107 -9.55 -2.50 -5.98
CA PHE A 107 -8.98 -3.06 -7.20
C PHE A 107 -10.00 -3.21 -8.31
N ASP A 108 -9.61 -2.74 -9.50
CA ASP A 108 -10.14 -3.22 -10.77
C ASP A 108 -9.37 -4.46 -11.25
N ALA A 109 -9.79 -5.04 -12.37
CA ALA A 109 -9.17 -6.26 -12.92
C ALA A 109 -7.68 -6.08 -13.27
N GLU A 110 -7.30 -4.89 -13.74
CA GLU A 110 -5.92 -4.59 -14.12
C GLU A 110 -5.02 -4.43 -12.90
N GLY A 111 -5.48 -3.71 -11.87
CA GLY A 111 -4.74 -3.56 -10.63
C GLY A 111 -4.54 -4.89 -9.90
N MET A 112 -5.52 -5.81 -9.95
CA MET A 112 -5.36 -7.15 -9.39
C MET A 112 -4.25 -7.95 -10.09
N LYS A 113 -4.21 -7.92 -11.43
CA LYS A 113 -3.14 -8.55 -12.19
C LYS A 113 -1.76 -7.98 -11.84
N ALA A 114 -1.67 -6.65 -11.75
CA ALA A 114 -0.43 -5.96 -11.40
C ALA A 114 0.03 -6.29 -9.97
N PHE A 115 -0.90 -6.43 -9.02
CA PHE A 115 -0.61 -6.87 -7.66
C PHE A 115 -0.04 -8.30 -7.62
N VAL A 116 -0.65 -9.24 -8.36
CA VAL A 116 -0.15 -10.62 -8.43
C VAL A 116 1.27 -10.66 -9.00
N GLU A 117 1.53 -9.93 -10.09
CA GLU A 117 2.86 -9.87 -10.69
C GLU A 117 3.91 -9.28 -9.72
N ARG A 118 3.58 -8.17 -9.04
CA ARG A 118 4.47 -7.56 -8.04
C ARG A 118 4.72 -8.49 -6.85
N SER A 119 3.68 -9.17 -6.37
CA SER A 119 3.78 -10.10 -5.24
C SER A 119 4.71 -11.27 -5.58
N ASN A 120 4.56 -11.86 -6.77
CA ASN A 120 5.45 -12.93 -7.23
C ASN A 120 6.91 -12.44 -7.35
N LYS A 121 7.15 -11.22 -7.86
CA LYS A 121 8.49 -10.63 -7.94
C LYS A 121 9.11 -10.42 -6.56
N VAL A 122 8.35 -9.89 -5.59
CA VAL A 122 8.82 -9.69 -4.21
C VAL A 122 9.15 -11.04 -3.56
N MET A 123 8.25 -12.02 -3.64
CA MET A 123 8.48 -13.34 -3.05
C MET A 123 9.68 -14.03 -3.67
N THR A 124 9.83 -13.97 -5.00
CA THR A 124 10.98 -14.57 -5.70
C THR A 124 12.31 -13.94 -5.27
N ARG A 125 12.35 -12.62 -5.09
CA ARG A 125 13.54 -11.89 -4.60
C ARG A 125 13.87 -12.21 -3.14
N LEU A 126 12.88 -12.54 -2.31
CA LEU A 126 13.10 -12.90 -0.90
C LEU A 126 13.61 -14.34 -0.72
N THR A 127 13.40 -15.19 -1.73
CA THR A 127 13.86 -16.59 -1.72
C THR A 127 15.20 -16.82 -2.42
N GLN A 128 15.84 -15.75 -2.93
CA GLN A 128 17.18 -15.77 -3.54
C GLN A 128 18.20 -15.18 -2.58
#